data_AF-A0A522V0B6-F1
#
_entry.id   AF-A0A522V0B6-F1
#
_cell.length_a   1.000
_cell.length_b   1.000
_cell.length_c   1.000
_cell.angle_alpha   90.00
_cell.angle_beta   90.00
_cell.angle_gamma   90.00
#
_symmetry.space_group_name_H-M   'P 1'
#
loop_
_entity.id
_entity.type
_entity.pdbx_description
1 polymer ?
#
loop_
_entity_poly.entity_id
_entity_poly.type
_entity_poly.pdbx_seq_one_letter_code
_entity_poly.pdbx_strand_id
1 'polypeptide(L)'
;MCHLSAEKLLKGLYAAALKKIPPKTHNLIHLLNATGVELPETIESLNALSIVTRYPEDIEAMVKAFKRKKAGDYLQKTKELLKWLKKDKRLRIS
;
A
#
# COMPACT_ATOMS: atom_id res chain seq x y z
N MET A 1 3.19 8.31 -4.17
CA MET A 1 3.00 8.59 -2.72
C MET A 1 2.06 7.60 -2.02
N CYS A 2 0.84 7.35 -2.51
CA CYS A 2 -0.11 6.40 -1.88
C CYS A 2 0.48 5.01 -1.58
N HIS A 3 1.15 4.40 -2.56
CA HIS A 3 1.83 3.12 -2.39
C HIS A 3 2.89 3.15 -1.28
N LEU A 4 3.77 4.15 -1.27
CA LEU A 4 4.83 4.30 -0.27
C LEU A 4 4.25 4.46 1.14
N SER A 5 3.14 5.19 1.29
CA SER A 5 2.45 5.33 2.58
C SER A 5 1.91 3.99 3.08
N ALA A 6 1.29 3.19 2.22
CA ALA A 6 0.83 1.85 2.56
C ALA A 6 2.02 0.92 2.90
N GLU A 7 3.09 0.97 2.11
CA GLU A 7 4.30 0.17 2.33
C GLU A 7 4.92 0.41 3.71
N LYS A 8 5.06 1.67 4.12
CA LYS A 8 5.63 2.02 5.42
C LYS A 8 4.78 1.51 6.58
N LEU A 9 3.45 1.60 6.48
CA LEU A 9 2.55 1.08 7.51
C LEU A 9 2.63 -0.45 7.61
N LEU A 10 2.63 -1.15 6.47
CA LEU A 10 2.75 -2.60 6.43
C LEU A 10 4.10 -3.09 6.97
N LYS A 11 5.19 -2.38 6.67
CA LYS A 11 6.50 -2.67 7.27
C LYS A 11 6.50 -2.47 8.79
N GLY A 12 5.81 -1.45 9.30
CA GLY A 12 5.59 -1.26 10.73
C GLY A 12 4.78 -2.40 11.35
N LEU A 13 3.70 -2.82 10.69
CA LEU A 13 2.88 -3.94 11.13
C LEU A 13 3.67 -5.25 11.13
N TYR A 14 4.49 -5.50 10.10
CA TYR A 14 5.38 -6.65 10.02
C TYR A 14 6.34 -6.68 11.21
N ALA A 15 7.01 -5.56 11.49
CA ALA A 15 7.93 -5.48 12.62
C ALA A 15 7.20 -5.68 13.96
N ALA A 16 6.01 -5.14 14.12
CA ALA A 16 5.23 -5.29 15.34
C ALA A 16 4.70 -6.72 15.55
N ALA A 17 4.20 -7.35 14.48
CA ALA A 17 3.61 -8.69 14.49
C ALA A 17 4.66 -9.80 14.62
N LEU A 18 5.78 -9.70 13.89
CA LEU A 18 6.77 -10.76 13.79
C LEU A 18 8.04 -10.49 14.61
N LYS A 19 8.17 -9.31 15.22
CA LYS A 19 9.37 -8.85 15.96
C LYS A 19 10.66 -8.99 15.14
N LYS A 20 10.55 -8.86 13.81
CA LYS A 20 11.65 -9.02 12.84
C LYS A 20 11.75 -7.78 11.96
N ILE A 21 12.94 -7.56 11.41
CA ILE A 21 13.15 -6.52 10.39
C ILE A 21 12.36 -6.92 9.13
N PRO A 22 11.53 -6.02 8.57
CA PRO A 22 10.77 -6.33 7.36
C PRO A 22 11.70 -6.57 6.17
N PRO A 23 11.34 -7.50 5.25
CA PRO A 23 12.13 -7.78 4.07
C PRO A 23 12.30 -6.54 3.19
N LYS A 24 13.42 -6.47 2.46
CA LYS A 24 13.72 -5.39 1.50
C LYS A 24 12.90 -5.57 0.21
N THR A 25 11.57 -5.49 0.32
CA THR A 25 10.62 -5.58 -0.78
C THR A 25 9.68 -4.37 -0.82
N HIS A 26 9.15 -4.11 -2.01
CA HIS A 26 8.08 -3.13 -2.26
C HIS A 26 6.73 -3.80 -2.51
N ASN A 27 6.66 -5.13 -2.50
CA ASN A 27 5.44 -5.86 -2.76
C ASN A 27 4.52 -5.81 -1.52
N LEU A 28 3.44 -5.02 -1.62
CA LEU A 28 2.48 -4.84 -0.52
C LEU A 28 1.77 -6.15 -0.16
N ILE A 29 1.46 -6.99 -1.14
CA ILE A 29 0.79 -8.28 -0.95
C ILE A 29 1.68 -9.21 -0.12
N HIS A 30 2.97 -9.27 -0.43
CA HIS A 30 3.92 -10.08 0.34
C HIS A 30 4.02 -9.62 1.80
N LEU A 31 4.13 -8.31 2.04
CA LEU A 31 4.18 -7.76 3.40
C LEU A 31 2.90 -8.05 4.19
N LEU A 32 1.74 -7.93 3.54
CA LEU A 32 0.45 -8.18 4.18
C LEU A 32 0.27 -9.67 4.52
N ASN A 33 0.53 -10.57 3.56
CA ASN A 33 0.41 -12.01 3.75
C ASN A 33 1.31 -12.51 4.89
N ALA A 34 2.52 -11.98 5.01
CA ALA A 34 3.42 -12.32 6.11
C ALA A 34 2.88 -11.91 7.49
N THR A 35 1.99 -10.92 7.55
CA THR A 35 1.32 -10.49 8.79
C THR A 35 0.03 -11.24 9.09
N GLY A 36 -0.43 -12.13 8.20
CA GLY A 36 -1.69 -12.86 8.36
C GLY A 36 -2.93 -11.96 8.37
N VAL A 37 -2.83 -10.74 7.83
CA VAL A 37 -3.98 -9.86 7.63
C VAL A 37 -4.67 -10.21 6.33
N GLU A 38 -6.00 -10.23 6.34
CA GLU A 38 -6.82 -10.47 5.15
C GLU A 38 -6.54 -9.40 4.08
N LEU A 39 -6.37 -9.86 2.83
CA LEU A 39 -6.01 -9.02 1.68
C LEU A 39 -7.20 -8.15 1.23
N PRO A 40 -7.16 -6.82 1.43
CA PRO A 40 -8.18 -5.94 0.90
C PRO A 40 -7.93 -5.73 -0.60
N GLU A 41 -8.97 -5.75 -1.42
CA GLU A 41 -8.91 -5.55 -2.87
C GLU A 41 -8.15 -4.26 -3.28
N THR A 42 -8.20 -3.23 -2.44
CA THR A 42 -7.47 -1.96 -2.65
C THR A 42 -5.95 -2.14 -2.67
N ILE A 43 -5.39 -3.15 -1.98
CA ILE A 43 -3.93 -3.41 -1.96
C ILE A 43 -3.43 -3.93 -3.30
N GLU A 44 -4.19 -4.79 -3.97
CA GLU A 44 -3.80 -5.33 -5.28
C GLU A 44 -3.69 -4.20 -6.32
N SER A 45 -4.71 -3.34 -6.34
CA SER A 45 -4.74 -2.14 -7.19
C SER A 45 -3.54 -1.23 -6.91
N LEU A 46 -3.24 -0.93 -5.63
CA LEU A 46 -2.11 -0.08 -5.26
C LEU A 46 -0.75 -0.69 -5.63
N ASN A 47 -0.60 -2.02 -5.47
CA ASN A 47 0.64 -2.73 -5.79
C ASN A 47 0.93 -2.67 -7.30
N ALA A 48 -0.09 -2.85 -8.15
CA ALA A 48 0.03 -2.70 -9.61
C ALA A 48 0.40 -1.26 -10.01
N LEU A 49 -0.21 -0.25 -9.37
CA LEU A 49 0.13 1.16 -9.61
C LEU A 49 1.59 1.50 -9.33
N SER A 50 2.20 0.81 -8.37
CA SER A 50 3.60 1.02 -7.99
C SER A 50 4.55 0.83 -9.16
N ILE A 51 4.25 -0.14 -10.03
CA ILE A 51 5.09 -0.48 -11.18
C ILE A 51 4.81 0.50 -12.32
N VAL A 52 3.53 0.69 -12.65
CA VAL A 52 3.07 1.54 -13.77
C VAL A 52 3.49 3.00 -13.62
N THR A 53 3.54 3.52 -12.39
CA THR A 53 3.93 4.92 -12.14
C THR A 53 5.44 5.16 -12.10
N ARG A 54 6.26 4.10 -12.02
CA ARG A 54 7.73 4.21 -12.00
C ARG A 54 8.36 3.98 -13.38
N TYR A 55 7.74 3.16 -14.21
CA TYR A 55 8.16 2.92 -15.59
C TYR A 55 6.94 2.97 -16.52
N PRO A 56 6.37 4.17 -16.75
CA PRO A 56 5.35 4.31 -17.76
C PRO A 56 5.98 4.04 -19.12
N GLU A 57 5.56 2.97 -19.79
CA GLU A 57 5.95 2.70 -21.18
C GLU A 57 5.48 3.85 -22.10
N ASP A 58 4.40 4.53 -21.71
CA ASP A 58 3.87 5.74 -22.34
C ASP A 58 3.44 6.76 -21.26
N ILE A 59 4.25 7.82 -21.13
CA ILE A 59 4.04 8.92 -20.17
C ILE A 59 2.76 9.69 -20.50
N GLU A 60 2.43 9.90 -21.78
CA GLU A 60 1.23 10.65 -22.19
C GLU A 60 -0.04 9.87 -21.89
N ALA A 61 -0.03 8.56 -22.17
CA ALA A 61 -1.13 7.67 -21.80
C ALA A 61 -1.32 7.62 -20.27
N MET A 62 -0.22 7.60 -19.50
CA MET A 62 -0.29 7.65 -18.03
C MET A 62 -0.93 8.97 -17.55
N VAL A 63 -0.49 10.12 -18.07
CA VAL A 63 -1.05 11.43 -17.68
C VAL A 63 -2.54 11.54 -18.06
N LYS A 64 -2.94 11.03 -19.22
CA LYS A 64 -4.36 10.96 -19.62
C LYS A 64 -5.18 10.00 -18.74
N ALA A 65 -4.58 8.90 -18.31
CA ALA A 65 -5.22 7.91 -17.45
C ALA A 65 -5.34 8.38 -15.99
N PHE A 66 -4.38 9.14 -15.46
CA PHE A 66 -4.36 9.64 -14.07
C PHE A 66 -4.82 11.10 -13.96
N LYS A 67 -6.00 11.40 -14.51
CA LYS A 67 -6.68 12.68 -14.26
C LYS A 67 -7.00 12.85 -12.76
N ARG A 68 -7.19 14.10 -12.33
CA ARG A 68 -7.49 14.48 -10.93
C ARG A 68 -8.51 13.56 -10.24
N LYS A 69 -9.57 13.17 -10.95
CA LYS A 69 -10.61 12.26 -10.42
C LYS A 69 -10.03 10.91 -9.98
N LYS A 70 -9.34 10.20 -10.87
CA LYS A 70 -8.71 8.90 -10.55
C LYS A 70 -7.64 9.04 -9.47
N ALA A 71 -6.84 10.10 -9.49
CA ALA A 71 -5.86 10.37 -8.44
C ALA A 71 -6.53 10.59 -7.07
N GLY A 72 -7.65 11.31 -7.05
CA GLY A 72 -8.48 11.50 -5.85
C GLY A 72 -9.07 10.20 -5.32
N ASP A 73 -9.59 9.35 -6.20
CA ASP A 73 -10.15 8.04 -5.83
C ASP A 73 -9.09 7.15 -5.18
N TYR A 74 -7.89 7.08 -5.76
CA TYR A 74 -6.77 6.33 -5.17
C TYR A 74 -6.33 6.91 -3.83
N LEU A 75 -6.30 8.24 -3.69
CA LEU A 75 -5.97 8.88 -2.42
C LEU A 75 -7.00 8.53 -1.34
N GLN A 76 -8.29 8.58 -1.68
CA GLN A 76 -9.37 8.26 -0.75
C GLN A 76 -9.32 6.78 -0.31
N LYS A 77 -9.24 5.87 -1.28
CA LYS A 77 -9.11 4.42 -1.00
C LYS A 77 -7.88 4.12 -0.14
N THR A 78 -6.75 4.79 -0.41
CA THR A 78 -5.54 4.62 0.41
C THR A 78 -5.76 5.12 1.83
N LYS A 79 -6.43 6.26 2.03
CA LYS A 79 -6.76 6.77 3.39
C LYS A 79 -7.63 5.78 4.15
N GLU A 80 -8.61 5.17 3.50
CA GLU A 80 -9.49 4.16 4.11
C GLU A 80 -8.72 2.90 4.49
N LEU A 81 -7.88 2.40 3.60
CA LEU A 81 -6.98 1.28 3.87
C LEU A 81 -6.07 1.57 5.08
N LEU A 82 -5.43 2.74 5.11
CA LEU A 82 -4.56 3.12 6.23
C LEU A 82 -5.34 3.23 7.56
N LYS A 83 -6.55 3.78 7.53
CA LYS A 83 -7.44 3.84 8.72
C LYS A 83 -7.81 2.45 9.20
N TRP A 84 -8.11 1.53 8.28
CA TRP A 84 -8.45 0.14 8.61
C TRP A 84 -7.24 -0.60 9.19
N LEU A 85 -6.08 -0.54 8.54
CA LEU A 85 -4.84 -1.16 9.02
C LEU A 85 -4.43 -0.63 10.40
N LYS A 86 -4.61 0.66 10.68
CA LYS A 86 -4.32 1.25 12.01
C LYS A 86 -5.20 0.71 13.15
N LYS A 87 -6.34 0.06 12.85
CA LYS A 87 -7.16 -0.61 13.88
C LYS A 87 -6.54 -1.92 14.36
N ASP A 88 -5.52 -2.43 13.65
CA ASP A 88 -4.84 -3.64 14.05
C ASP A 88 -4.23 -3.49 15.45
N LYS A 89 -4.58 -4.40 16.36
CA LYS A 89 -4.16 -4.36 17.76
C LYS A 89 -2.63 -4.41 17.91
N ARG A 90 -1.93 -4.99 16.95
CA ARG A 90 -0.46 -5.11 16.97
C ARG A 90 0.25 -3.77 16.75
N LEU A 91 -0.44 -2.78 16.16
CA LEU A 91 0.08 -1.43 15.98
C LEU A 91 -0.20 -0.50 17.17
N ARG A 92 -0.99 -0.93 18.15
CA ARG A 92 -1.22 -0.18 19.38
C ARG A 92 -0.03 -0.40 20.30
N ILE A 93 0.86 0.59 20.35
CA ILE A 93 1.92 0.68 21.36
C ILE A 93 1.21 1.12 22.65
N SER A 94 1.21 0.25 23.66
CA SER A 94 0.77 0.57 25.04
C SER A 94 1.74 1.51 25.71
#